data_AF-A0A7J7CR24-F1
#
_entry.id   AF-A0A7J7CR24-F1
#
_cell.length_a   1.000
_cell.length_b   1.000
_cell.length_c   1.000
_cell.angle_alpha   90.00
_cell.angle_beta   90.00
_cell.angle_gamma   90.00
#
_symmetry.space_group_name_H-M   'P 1'
#
loop_
_entity.id
_entity.type
_entity.pdbx_description
1 polymer ?
#
loop_
_entity_poly.entity_id
_entity_poly.type
_entity_poly.pdbx_seq_one_letter_code
_entity_poly.pdbx_strand_id
1 'polypeptide(L)'
;MLLKASPAFAILSVPSHGETLVNPLFSPSPVSWQSLKGKNGIGSIVCAASKEANNRPLTGVVFEPFEEVKKELNLVPTFPQASLARQKYTDDCEAAINEQINVEYNVSYVYHALFAYFDRDNVALKGLAKFFKESSEEERDHAEKLMEYQNKRGGKVKLQSILMPLSEFDHAEKGDALYAMELALSLEKLTNEKLLNLHSVAEKSNDAQLSDFIESEFLAEQVESIKKISEYVAQLRRVGKGHGVWHFDQMLLHEDQVAA
;
A
#
# COMPACT_ATOMS: atom_id res chain seq x y z
N MET A 1 40.45 19.77 32.77
CA MET A 1 39.09 20.25 32.45
C MET A 1 38.21 19.01 32.27
N LEU A 2 37.60 18.51 33.35
CA LEU A 2 36.22 18.76 33.77
C LEU A 2 35.14 18.22 32.79
N LEU A 3 34.61 17.06 33.20
CA LEU A 3 33.21 16.57 33.15
C LEU A 3 32.54 16.28 31.79
N LYS A 4 32.10 15.02 31.62
CA LYS A 4 30.68 14.55 31.61
C LYS A 4 30.66 13.07 31.17
N ALA A 5 30.34 12.11 32.05
CA ALA A 5 29.01 11.66 32.50
C ALA A 5 28.36 10.63 31.55
N SER A 6 28.31 9.36 32.00
CA SER A 6 27.33 8.33 31.56
C SER A 6 25.91 8.70 32.03
N PRO A 7 24.86 8.00 31.55
CA PRO A 7 24.38 6.86 32.35
C PRO A 7 23.86 5.65 31.55
N ALA A 8 23.58 4.61 32.35
CA ALA A 8 23.23 3.25 32.02
C ALA A 8 21.72 3.01 31.78
N PHE A 9 21.45 1.83 31.24
CA PHE A 9 20.19 1.07 31.25
C PHE A 9 19.44 1.08 32.59
N ALA A 10 18.10 1.12 32.53
CA ALA A 10 17.22 0.40 33.46
C ALA A 10 15.81 0.19 32.88
N ILE A 11 15.33 -1.04 33.02
CA ILE A 11 14.02 -1.60 32.69
C ILE A 11 13.09 -1.43 33.90
N LEU A 12 11.84 -0.97 33.73
CA LEU A 12 10.73 -1.09 34.69
C LEU A 12 9.40 -1.03 33.89
N SER A 13 8.66 -2.13 33.69
CA SER A 13 7.71 -2.82 34.59
C SER A 13 6.36 -2.11 34.80
N VAL A 14 5.29 -2.82 34.41
CA VAL A 14 3.86 -2.55 34.58
C VAL A 14 3.45 -2.42 36.06
N PRO A 15 2.35 -1.70 36.35
CA PRO A 15 1.44 -2.15 37.41
C PRO A 15 -0.02 -2.23 36.96
N SER A 16 -0.67 -3.32 37.37
CA SER A 16 -2.13 -3.44 37.49
C SER A 16 -2.57 -2.98 38.88
N HIS A 17 -3.72 -2.32 38.99
CA HIS A 17 -4.62 -2.48 40.14
C HIS A 17 -6.01 -1.95 39.76
N GLY A 18 -7.03 -2.76 40.03
CA GLY A 18 -8.42 -2.30 40.11
C GLY A 18 -8.79 -1.96 41.55
N GLU A 19 -9.79 -1.10 41.73
CA GLU A 19 -11.04 -1.42 42.43
C GLU A 19 -12.07 -0.28 42.27
N THR A 20 -13.25 -0.69 41.78
CA THR A 20 -14.63 -0.31 42.12
C THR A 20 -14.97 1.10 42.64
N LEU A 21 -16.00 1.72 42.02
CA LEU A 21 -17.31 2.00 42.64
C LEU A 21 -18.34 2.59 41.65
N VAL A 22 -19.59 2.12 41.80
CA VAL A 22 -20.93 2.62 41.37
C VAL A 22 -21.38 2.65 39.88
N ASN A 23 -22.21 1.65 39.57
CA ASN A 23 -23.24 1.55 38.50
C ASN A 23 -24.47 2.45 38.79
N PRO A 24 -25.55 2.45 37.97
CA PRO A 24 -25.68 2.44 36.49
C PRO A 24 -26.70 3.52 36.05
N LEU A 25 -27.06 3.64 34.75
CA LEU A 25 -28.45 3.94 34.31
C LEU A 25 -28.62 3.90 32.77
N PHE A 26 -29.71 3.22 32.39
CA PHE A 26 -30.45 3.20 31.11
C PHE A 26 -29.98 2.34 29.93
N SER A 27 -30.48 1.11 29.92
CA SER A 27 -30.93 0.37 28.72
C SER A 27 -32.49 0.43 28.62
N PRO A 28 -33.15 -0.20 27.62
CA PRO A 28 -34.08 0.43 26.69
C PRO A 28 -35.56 0.32 27.10
N SER A 29 -36.41 1.23 26.61
CA SER A 29 -37.85 1.20 26.85
C SER A 29 -38.56 0.11 26.01
N PRO A 30 -39.58 -0.60 26.58
CA PRO A 30 -40.26 -1.70 25.93
C PRO A 30 -41.55 -1.28 25.20
N VAL A 31 -41.94 -2.11 24.24
CA VAL A 31 -43.24 -2.11 23.57
C VAL A 31 -44.27 -2.83 24.45
N SER A 32 -45.39 -2.17 24.76
CA SER A 32 -46.64 -2.83 25.17
C SER A 32 -47.80 -1.85 25.03
N TRP A 33 -48.73 -2.16 24.13
CA TRP A 33 -50.04 -1.50 24.06
C TRP A 33 -51.12 -2.47 24.56
N GLN A 34 -51.87 -2.00 25.56
CA GLN A 34 -52.96 -2.69 26.19
C GLN A 34 -54.23 -2.67 25.32
N SER A 35 -55.00 -3.74 25.45
CA SER A 35 -56.32 -3.96 24.87
C SER A 35 -57.40 -3.15 25.60
N LEU A 36 -58.24 -2.43 24.84
CA LEU A 36 -59.54 -1.96 25.31
C LEU A 36 -60.61 -2.30 24.25
N LYS A 37 -61.57 -3.14 24.65
CA LYS A 37 -62.83 -3.37 23.93
C LYS A 37 -63.83 -2.28 24.30
N GLY A 38 -64.57 -1.74 23.32
CA GLY A 38 -65.95 -1.29 23.55
C GLY A 38 -66.47 -0.04 22.81
N LYS A 39 -67.16 -0.30 21.68
CA LYS A 39 -68.36 0.38 21.11
C LYS A 39 -68.33 1.85 20.62
N ASN A 40 -68.66 1.94 19.33
CA ASN A 40 -69.52 2.90 18.60
C ASN A 40 -69.23 4.40 18.68
N GLY A 41 -68.70 4.93 17.56
CA GLY A 41 -68.77 6.36 17.22
C GLY A 41 -68.25 6.60 15.81
N ILE A 42 -69.10 7.09 14.91
CA ILE A 42 -68.76 7.48 13.54
C ILE A 42 -67.82 8.69 13.61
N GLY A 43 -66.59 8.55 13.10
CA GLY A 43 -65.61 9.62 13.01
C GLY A 43 -64.65 9.38 11.85
N SER A 44 -64.80 10.16 10.79
CA SER A 44 -63.89 10.17 9.65
C SER A 44 -62.50 10.64 10.08
N ILE A 45 -61.48 9.77 9.96
CA ILE A 45 -60.08 10.17 10.07
C ILE A 45 -59.55 10.34 8.65
N VAL A 46 -59.31 11.59 8.26
CA VAL A 46 -58.63 11.95 7.01
C VAL A 46 -57.13 11.90 7.27
N CYS A 47 -56.46 10.84 6.82
CA CYS A 47 -55.00 10.80 6.75
C CYS A 47 -54.55 11.53 5.47
N ALA A 48 -53.95 12.71 5.61
CA ALA A 48 -53.27 13.38 4.51
C ALA A 48 -51.91 12.71 4.28
N ALA A 49 -51.81 11.86 3.25
CA ALA A 49 -50.53 11.42 2.72
C ALA A 49 -49.93 12.53 1.86
N SER A 50 -48.70 12.96 2.17
CA SER A 50 -47.93 13.82 1.26
C SER A 50 -47.64 13.06 -0.02
N LYS A 51 -48.43 13.36 -1.07
CA LYS A 51 -48.12 12.98 -2.45
C LYS A 51 -46.98 13.87 -2.94
N GLU A 52 -45.74 13.50 -2.65
CA GLU A 52 -44.67 13.72 -3.63
C GLU A 52 -44.80 12.61 -4.68
N ALA A 53 -45.83 12.76 -5.51
CA ALA A 53 -46.01 11.93 -6.68
C ALA A 53 -44.97 12.35 -7.72
N ASN A 54 -43.96 11.51 -7.91
CA ASN A 54 -43.00 11.62 -9.01
C ASN A 54 -43.75 11.31 -10.32
N ASN A 55 -44.50 12.30 -10.85
CA ASN A 55 -45.28 12.20 -12.09
C ASN A 55 -44.38 12.29 -13.32
N ARG A 56 -43.37 11.41 -13.46
CA ARG A 56 -42.70 11.22 -14.75
C ARG A 56 -43.55 10.26 -15.60
N PRO A 57 -43.89 10.63 -16.86
CA PRO A 57 -44.55 9.69 -17.75
C PRO A 57 -43.65 8.47 -17.97
N LEU A 58 -44.23 7.27 -17.98
CA LEU A 58 -43.55 6.01 -18.30
C LEU A 58 -43.23 6.00 -19.80
N THR A 59 -42.25 6.79 -20.23
CA THR A 59 -41.85 6.94 -21.63
C THR A 59 -41.00 5.78 -22.15
N GLY A 60 -40.62 4.83 -21.28
CA GLY A 60 -39.67 3.77 -21.63
C GLY A 60 -38.24 4.28 -21.90
N VAL A 61 -38.00 5.58 -21.73
CA VAL A 61 -36.67 6.20 -21.84
C VAL A 61 -35.89 5.92 -20.55
N VAL A 62 -34.75 5.25 -20.69
CA VAL A 62 -33.95 4.74 -19.55
C VAL A 62 -32.71 5.59 -19.27
N PHE A 63 -32.28 6.42 -20.24
CA PHE A 63 -31.10 7.27 -20.17
C PHE A 63 -31.32 8.54 -20.99
N GLU A 64 -31.08 9.70 -20.40
CA GLU A 64 -31.25 11.02 -21.04
C GLU A 64 -29.91 11.78 -21.01
N PRO A 65 -29.01 11.54 -21.99
CA PRO A 65 -27.62 11.99 -21.91
C PRO A 65 -27.45 13.48 -21.61
N PHE A 66 -28.24 14.33 -22.27
CA PHE A 66 -28.17 15.79 -22.09
C PHE A 66 -28.78 16.28 -20.78
N GLU A 67 -29.68 15.53 -20.16
CA GLU A 67 -30.20 15.88 -18.82
C GLU A 67 -29.22 15.44 -17.73
N GLU A 68 -28.59 14.29 -17.91
CA GLU A 68 -27.66 13.72 -16.93
C GLU A 68 -26.30 14.42 -16.95
N VAL A 69 -25.77 14.77 -18.14
CA VAL A 69 -24.48 15.45 -18.28
C VAL A 69 -24.51 16.89 -17.79
N LYS A 70 -25.68 17.55 -17.66
CA LYS A 70 -25.77 18.93 -17.15
C LYS A 70 -25.09 19.10 -15.80
N LYS A 71 -25.18 18.10 -14.93
CA LYS A 71 -24.53 18.12 -13.61
C LYS A 71 -23.00 18.10 -13.77
N GLU A 72 -22.49 17.16 -14.55
CA GLU A 72 -21.05 17.01 -14.79
C GLU A 72 -20.47 18.23 -15.51
N LEU A 73 -21.19 18.78 -16.51
CA LEU A 73 -20.75 19.96 -17.25
C LEU A 73 -20.58 21.19 -16.34
N ASN A 74 -21.45 21.36 -15.34
CA ASN A 74 -21.35 22.44 -14.36
C ASN A 74 -20.23 22.23 -13.32
N LEU A 75 -19.75 20.99 -13.16
CA LEU A 75 -18.65 20.64 -12.25
C LEU A 75 -17.28 20.68 -12.93
N VAL A 76 -17.21 20.88 -14.25
CA VAL A 76 -15.94 21.02 -14.97
C VAL A 76 -15.14 22.18 -14.38
N PRO A 77 -13.93 21.93 -13.85
CA PRO A 77 -13.15 22.99 -13.21
C PRO A 77 -12.79 24.12 -14.17
N THR A 78 -12.93 25.36 -13.72
CA THR A 78 -12.56 26.58 -14.47
C THR A 78 -11.20 27.14 -14.06
N PHE A 79 -10.70 26.76 -12.88
CA PHE A 79 -9.40 27.20 -12.36
C PHE A 79 -8.26 26.40 -13.00
N PRO A 80 -7.21 27.04 -13.56
CA PRO A 80 -6.13 26.34 -14.27
C PRO A 80 -5.35 25.30 -13.45
N GLN A 81 -5.34 25.42 -12.12
CA GLN A 81 -4.58 24.54 -11.21
C GLN A 81 -5.38 23.31 -10.74
N ALA A 82 -6.67 23.24 -11.06
CA ALA A 82 -7.53 22.11 -10.76
C ALA A 82 -7.44 21.06 -11.87
N SER A 83 -7.44 19.78 -11.49
CA SER A 83 -7.43 18.70 -12.47
C SER A 83 -8.80 18.53 -13.10
N LEU A 84 -8.84 18.47 -14.43
CA LEU A 84 -10.07 18.21 -15.20
C LEU A 84 -10.46 16.73 -15.18
N ALA A 85 -9.52 15.83 -14.94
CA ALA A 85 -9.71 14.38 -15.03
C ALA A 85 -10.11 13.74 -13.68
N ARG A 86 -9.91 14.45 -12.57
CA ARG A 86 -10.08 13.88 -11.23
C ARG A 86 -11.55 13.57 -10.94
N GLN A 87 -11.88 12.29 -10.89
CA GLN A 87 -13.23 11.80 -10.62
C GLN A 87 -13.18 10.67 -9.58
N LYS A 88 -13.97 10.82 -8.50
CA LYS A 88 -14.06 9.84 -7.40
C LYS A 88 -12.71 9.34 -6.89
N TYR A 89 -11.72 10.24 -6.82
CA TYR A 89 -10.37 9.95 -6.37
C TYR A 89 -10.07 10.80 -5.13
N THR A 90 -10.17 10.16 -3.96
CA THR A 90 -10.11 10.84 -2.65
C THR A 90 -8.69 11.33 -2.35
N ASP A 91 -8.57 12.31 -1.45
CA ASP A 91 -7.26 12.81 -1.00
C ASP A 91 -6.46 11.72 -0.27
N ASP A 92 -7.14 10.79 0.42
CA ASP A 92 -6.51 9.64 1.07
C ASP A 92 -5.87 8.69 0.04
N CYS A 93 -6.55 8.42 -1.09
CA CYS A 93 -5.98 7.62 -2.19
C CYS A 93 -4.80 8.34 -2.86
N GLU A 94 -4.92 9.64 -3.10
CA GLU A 94 -3.83 10.47 -3.64
C GLU A 94 -2.60 10.46 -2.72
N ALA A 95 -2.81 10.59 -1.41
CA ALA A 95 -1.75 10.56 -0.42
C ALA A 95 -1.09 9.18 -0.33
N ALA A 96 -1.89 8.10 -0.32
CA ALA A 96 -1.38 6.74 -0.24
C ALA A 96 -0.54 6.35 -1.47
N ILE A 97 -0.95 6.76 -2.68
CA ILE A 97 -0.12 6.57 -3.88
C ILE A 97 1.21 7.33 -3.77
N ASN A 98 1.19 8.57 -3.24
CA ASN A 98 2.43 9.31 -3.02
C ASN A 98 3.35 8.66 -1.96
N GLU A 99 2.79 8.02 -0.93
CA GLU A 99 3.57 7.21 0.01
C GLU A 99 4.20 6.01 -0.70
N GLN A 100 3.42 5.26 -1.49
CA GLN A 100 3.94 4.09 -2.19
C GLN A 100 5.01 4.45 -3.22
N ILE A 101 4.86 5.55 -3.96
CA ILE A 101 5.91 6.08 -4.86
C ILE A 101 7.23 6.25 -4.09
N ASN A 102 7.17 6.77 -2.86
CA ASN A 102 8.36 6.94 -2.04
C ASN A 102 8.91 5.61 -1.53
N VAL A 103 8.05 4.63 -1.23
CA VAL A 103 8.49 3.26 -0.88
C VAL A 103 9.34 2.68 -2.02
N GLU A 104 8.82 2.64 -3.24
CA GLU A 104 9.54 2.06 -4.39
C GLU A 104 10.84 2.80 -4.69
N TYR A 105 10.85 4.15 -4.62
CA TYR A 105 12.08 4.93 -4.77
C TYR A 105 13.13 4.63 -3.70
N ASN A 106 12.73 4.41 -2.44
CA ASN A 106 13.68 4.05 -1.38
C ASN A 106 14.23 2.64 -1.60
N VAL A 107 13.40 1.68 -2.01
CA VAL A 107 13.85 0.30 -2.31
C VAL A 107 14.81 0.31 -3.51
N SER A 108 14.48 1.03 -4.58
CA SER A 108 15.37 1.27 -5.73
C SER A 108 16.74 1.79 -5.27
N TYR A 109 16.78 2.77 -4.36
CA TYR A 109 18.04 3.35 -3.88
C TYR A 109 18.83 2.39 -2.97
N VAL A 110 18.15 1.55 -2.19
CA VAL A 110 18.79 0.48 -1.40
C VAL A 110 19.40 -0.58 -2.32
N TYR A 111 18.69 -1.01 -3.37
CA TYR A 111 19.24 -1.93 -4.36
C TYR A 111 20.45 -1.33 -5.09
N HIS A 112 20.42 -0.03 -5.37
CA HIS A 112 21.58 0.65 -5.94
C HIS A 112 22.80 0.60 -5.01
N ALA A 113 22.60 0.74 -3.70
CA ALA A 113 23.67 0.64 -2.71
C ALA A 113 24.22 -0.79 -2.61
N LEU A 114 23.36 -1.81 -2.69
CA LEU A 114 23.77 -3.21 -2.77
C LEU A 114 24.61 -3.49 -4.02
N PHE A 115 24.17 -2.99 -5.20
CA PHE A 115 24.97 -3.04 -6.42
C PHE A 115 26.36 -2.42 -6.21
N ALA A 116 26.42 -1.19 -5.68
CA ALA A 116 27.68 -0.50 -5.46
C ALA A 116 28.63 -1.22 -4.48
N TYR A 117 28.08 -2.02 -3.56
CA TYR A 117 28.88 -2.87 -2.68
C TYR A 117 29.43 -4.10 -3.41
N PHE A 118 28.58 -4.84 -4.15
CA PHE A 118 29.00 -6.09 -4.82
C PHE A 118 29.90 -5.85 -6.05
N ASP A 119 29.84 -4.67 -6.66
CA ASP A 119 30.71 -4.27 -7.78
C ASP A 119 32.14 -3.88 -7.34
N ARG A 120 32.40 -3.78 -6.02
CA ARG A 120 33.76 -3.50 -5.53
C ARG A 120 34.73 -4.61 -5.92
N ASP A 121 35.95 -4.24 -6.29
CA ASP A 121 36.99 -5.19 -6.74
C ASP A 121 37.38 -6.23 -5.68
N ASN A 122 37.23 -5.88 -4.40
CA ASN A 122 37.53 -6.74 -3.26
C ASN A 122 36.35 -7.61 -2.80
N VAL A 123 35.16 -7.44 -3.40
CA VAL A 123 33.98 -8.30 -3.21
C VAL A 123 33.78 -9.20 -4.45
N ALA A 124 33.78 -8.59 -5.64
CA ALA A 124 33.85 -9.26 -6.94
C ALA A 124 32.77 -10.33 -7.21
N LEU A 125 31.54 -10.12 -6.74
CA LEU A 125 30.37 -10.96 -7.03
C LEU A 125 29.52 -10.30 -8.12
N LYS A 126 29.89 -10.55 -9.38
CA LYS A 126 29.36 -9.84 -10.54
C LYS A 126 27.92 -10.19 -10.86
N GLY A 127 27.50 -11.43 -10.59
CA GLY A 127 26.11 -11.85 -10.74
C GLY A 127 25.19 -11.09 -9.79
N LEU A 128 25.58 -10.98 -8.52
CA LEU A 128 24.85 -10.20 -7.52
C LEU A 128 24.87 -8.69 -7.85
N ALA A 129 26.02 -8.15 -8.28
CA ALA A 129 26.10 -6.76 -8.71
C ALA A 129 25.13 -6.47 -9.88
N LYS A 130 25.11 -7.32 -10.90
CA LYS A 130 24.17 -7.23 -12.03
C LYS A 130 22.73 -7.30 -11.55
N PHE A 131 22.39 -8.32 -10.77
CA PHE A 131 21.04 -8.52 -10.23
C PHE A 131 20.54 -7.28 -9.47
N PHE A 132 21.31 -6.76 -8.50
CA PHE A 132 20.87 -5.60 -7.73
C PHE A 132 20.83 -4.31 -8.53
N LYS A 133 21.64 -4.19 -9.59
CA LYS A 133 21.53 -3.06 -10.51
C LYS A 133 20.22 -3.12 -11.29
N GLU A 134 19.87 -4.28 -11.83
CA GLU A 134 18.63 -4.51 -12.57
C GLU A 134 17.41 -4.33 -11.66
N SER A 135 17.43 -4.89 -10.44
CA SER A 135 16.37 -4.66 -9.45
C SER A 135 16.24 -3.18 -9.07
N SER A 136 17.35 -2.42 -8.95
CA SER A 136 17.27 -0.98 -8.71
C SER A 136 16.56 -0.23 -9.83
N GLU A 137 16.79 -0.63 -11.09
CA GLU A 137 16.12 -0.06 -12.25
C GLU A 137 14.63 -0.44 -12.28
N GLU A 138 14.30 -1.71 -12.04
CA GLU A 138 12.92 -2.22 -11.96
C GLU A 138 12.08 -1.50 -10.88
N GLU A 139 12.62 -1.33 -9.68
CA GLU A 139 11.90 -0.59 -8.62
C GLU A 139 11.72 0.90 -8.92
N ARG A 140 12.61 1.49 -9.72
CA ARG A 140 12.41 2.87 -10.19
C ARG A 140 11.26 2.90 -11.20
N ASP A 141 11.17 1.92 -12.08
CA ASP A 141 10.08 1.78 -13.04
C ASP A 141 8.73 1.55 -12.32
N HIS A 142 8.70 0.80 -11.21
CA HIS A 142 7.53 0.69 -10.33
C HIS A 142 7.08 2.06 -9.77
N ALA A 143 8.04 2.86 -9.28
CA ALA A 143 7.75 4.22 -8.80
C ALA A 143 7.19 5.10 -9.93
N GLU A 144 7.77 5.04 -11.12
CA GLU A 144 7.32 5.78 -12.30
C GLU A 144 5.92 5.35 -12.75
N LYS A 145 5.61 4.04 -12.75
CA LYS A 145 4.27 3.50 -13.05
C LYS A 145 3.21 4.09 -12.10
N LEU A 146 3.51 4.18 -10.80
CA LEU A 146 2.63 4.83 -9.82
C LEU A 146 2.48 6.34 -10.06
N MET A 147 3.55 7.03 -10.45
CA MET A 147 3.52 8.47 -10.78
C MET A 147 2.63 8.74 -12.00
N GLU A 148 2.75 7.92 -13.04
CA GLU A 148 1.90 8.01 -14.23
C GLU A 148 0.44 7.74 -13.86
N TYR A 149 0.18 6.72 -13.04
CA TYR A 149 -1.15 6.42 -12.55
C TYR A 149 -1.76 7.56 -11.73
N GLN A 150 -1.00 8.15 -10.81
CA GLN A 150 -1.39 9.33 -10.03
C GLN A 150 -1.87 10.47 -10.95
N ASN A 151 -1.08 10.79 -11.98
CA ASN A 151 -1.43 11.82 -12.96
C ASN A 151 -2.65 11.43 -13.81
N LYS A 152 -2.76 10.15 -14.21
CA LYS A 152 -3.91 9.60 -14.96
C LYS A 152 -5.23 9.77 -14.20
N ARG A 153 -5.22 9.60 -12.87
CA ARG A 153 -6.37 9.80 -11.98
C ARG A 153 -6.62 11.26 -11.61
N GLY A 154 -5.79 12.18 -12.12
CA GLY A 154 -5.90 13.61 -11.87
C GLY A 154 -5.41 14.05 -10.49
N GLY A 155 -4.65 13.20 -9.78
CA GLY A 155 -3.90 13.59 -8.61
C GLY A 155 -2.59 14.29 -8.97
N LYS A 156 -1.84 14.67 -7.93
CA LYS A 156 -0.57 15.39 -8.03
C LYS A 156 0.52 14.57 -7.35
N VAL A 157 1.54 14.23 -8.11
CA VAL A 157 2.75 13.60 -7.57
C VAL A 157 3.44 14.57 -6.61
N LYS A 158 3.80 14.07 -5.44
CA LYS A 158 4.58 14.77 -4.42
C LYS A 158 5.75 13.90 -3.99
N LEU A 159 6.87 14.01 -4.71
CA LEU A 159 8.10 13.29 -4.36
C LEU A 159 8.60 13.71 -2.98
N GLN A 160 8.99 12.74 -2.17
CA GLN A 160 9.47 12.92 -0.81
C GLN A 160 10.99 12.68 -0.73
N SER A 161 11.56 12.90 0.45
CA SER A 161 12.97 12.62 0.71
C SER A 161 13.25 11.11 0.69
N ILE A 162 14.32 10.72 0.02
CA ILE A 162 14.90 9.38 0.07
C ILE A 162 15.98 9.37 1.17
N LEU A 163 15.93 8.40 2.07
CA LEU A 163 16.90 8.29 3.14
C LEU A 163 18.21 7.69 2.64
N MET A 164 19.32 8.06 3.29
CA MET A 164 20.63 7.49 2.98
C MET A 164 20.63 5.99 3.33
N PRO A 165 20.90 5.09 2.36
CA PRO A 165 20.94 3.66 2.61
C PRO A 165 22.23 3.26 3.33
N LEU A 166 22.27 2.03 3.83
CA LEU A 166 23.51 1.41 4.27
C LEU A 166 24.47 1.22 3.09
N SER A 167 25.77 1.27 3.35
CA SER A 167 26.82 1.11 2.32
C SER A 167 27.67 -0.13 2.49
N GLU A 168 27.64 -0.78 3.66
CA GLU A 168 28.38 -1.99 3.98
C GLU A 168 27.41 -3.13 4.25
N PHE A 169 27.68 -4.28 3.62
CA PHE A 169 26.84 -5.47 3.70
C PHE A 169 27.67 -6.72 4.05
N ASP A 170 28.86 -6.53 4.59
CA ASP A 170 29.66 -7.62 5.12
C ASP A 170 28.99 -8.24 6.35
N HIS A 171 29.02 -9.56 6.45
CA HIS A 171 28.39 -10.26 7.57
C HIS A 171 29.20 -11.50 7.95
N ALA A 172 29.82 -11.50 9.14
CA ALA A 172 30.75 -12.54 9.57
C ALA A 172 30.15 -13.96 9.55
N GLU A 173 28.94 -14.12 10.06
CA GLU A 173 28.30 -15.44 10.16
C GLU A 173 27.73 -15.92 8.82
N LYS A 174 26.90 -15.10 8.16
CA LYS A 174 26.16 -15.46 6.94
C LYS A 174 27.01 -15.38 5.67
N GLY A 175 28.02 -14.52 5.64
CA GLY A 175 28.60 -14.03 4.40
C GLY A 175 27.74 -12.91 3.80
N ASP A 176 28.36 -12.06 2.99
CA ASP A 176 27.74 -10.91 2.33
C ASP A 176 26.60 -11.32 1.38
N ALA A 177 26.81 -12.30 0.51
CA ALA A 177 25.82 -12.74 -0.47
C ALA A 177 24.51 -13.22 0.17
N LEU A 178 24.59 -14.09 1.19
CA LEU A 178 23.40 -14.59 1.88
C LEU A 178 22.73 -13.48 2.70
N TYR A 179 23.52 -12.63 3.36
CA TYR A 179 22.97 -11.51 4.11
C TYR A 179 22.20 -10.54 3.21
N ALA A 180 22.77 -10.16 2.07
CA ALA A 180 22.14 -9.28 1.09
C ALA A 180 20.83 -9.88 0.52
N MET A 181 20.82 -11.17 0.17
CA MET A 181 19.61 -11.81 -0.34
C MET A 181 18.51 -11.95 0.73
N GLU A 182 18.89 -12.16 2.01
CA GLU A 182 17.92 -12.14 3.10
C GLU A 182 17.39 -10.72 3.38
N LEU A 183 18.23 -9.70 3.21
CA LEU A 183 17.82 -8.29 3.29
C LEU A 183 16.85 -7.95 2.15
N ALA A 184 17.18 -8.31 0.91
CA ALA A 184 16.33 -8.14 -0.26
C ALA A 184 14.97 -8.82 -0.06
N LEU A 185 14.96 -10.09 0.37
CA LEU A 185 13.71 -10.80 0.68
C LEU A 185 12.87 -10.10 1.75
N SER A 186 13.52 -9.47 2.73
CA SER A 186 12.83 -8.75 3.79
C SER A 186 12.26 -7.43 3.28
N LEU A 187 12.97 -6.74 2.38
CA LEU A 187 12.50 -5.54 1.69
C LEU A 187 11.29 -5.85 0.81
N GLU A 188 11.35 -6.88 -0.04
CA GLU A 188 10.21 -7.29 -0.88
C GLU A 188 8.95 -7.61 -0.06
N LYS A 189 9.12 -8.30 1.07
CA LYS A 189 7.99 -8.58 1.98
C LYS A 189 7.42 -7.32 2.61
N LEU A 190 8.27 -6.35 2.95
CA LEU A 190 7.84 -5.07 3.49
C LEU A 190 7.13 -4.23 2.42
N THR A 191 7.65 -4.19 1.19
CA THR A 191 7.00 -3.54 0.05
C THR A 191 5.63 -4.15 -0.21
N ASN A 192 5.51 -5.48 -0.17
CA ASN A 192 4.22 -6.15 -0.28
C ASN A 192 3.23 -5.75 0.82
N GLU A 193 3.68 -5.65 2.08
CA GLU A 193 2.84 -5.14 3.17
C GLU A 193 2.38 -3.71 2.90
N LYS A 194 3.24 -2.85 2.35
CA LYS A 194 2.90 -1.48 1.94
C LYS A 194 1.90 -1.45 0.78
N LEU A 195 2.04 -2.30 -0.23
CA LEU A 195 1.07 -2.45 -1.31
C LEU A 195 -0.30 -2.92 -0.80
N LEU A 196 -0.34 -3.88 0.13
CA LEU A 196 -1.59 -4.33 0.75
C LEU A 196 -2.26 -3.22 1.59
N ASN A 197 -1.46 -2.37 2.24
CA ASN A 197 -1.99 -1.20 2.94
C ASN A 197 -2.57 -0.17 1.97
N LEU A 198 -1.89 0.11 0.86
CA LEU A 198 -2.39 0.96 -0.23
C LEU A 198 -3.71 0.41 -0.80
N HIS A 199 -3.77 -0.89 -1.06
CA HIS A 199 -4.98 -1.58 -1.50
C HIS A 199 -6.14 -1.42 -0.50
N SER A 200 -5.87 -1.58 0.80
CA SER A 200 -6.87 -1.36 1.84
C SER A 200 -7.42 0.08 1.87
N VAL A 201 -6.59 1.09 1.57
CA VAL A 201 -7.06 2.49 1.45
C VAL A 201 -7.99 2.67 0.26
N ALA A 202 -7.68 2.03 -0.87
CA ALA A 202 -8.52 2.02 -2.07
C ALA A 202 -9.89 1.38 -1.78
N GLU A 203 -9.91 0.21 -1.14
CA GLU A 203 -11.15 -0.47 -0.75
C GLU A 203 -12.01 0.38 0.19
N LYS A 204 -11.40 0.94 1.25
CA LYS A 204 -12.11 1.83 2.20
C LYS A 204 -12.70 3.07 1.53
N SER A 205 -12.03 3.57 0.49
CA SER A 205 -12.49 4.69 -0.32
C SER A 205 -13.51 4.29 -1.40
N ASN A 206 -13.82 3.00 -1.54
CA ASN A 206 -14.62 2.44 -2.63
C ASN A 206 -14.08 2.80 -4.03
N ASP A 207 -12.76 2.88 -4.18
CA ASP A 207 -12.09 3.13 -5.46
C ASP A 207 -11.73 1.81 -6.14
N ALA A 208 -12.74 1.20 -6.78
CA ALA A 208 -12.59 -0.11 -7.42
C ALA A 208 -11.49 -0.15 -8.50
N GLN A 209 -11.28 0.97 -9.21
CA GLN A 209 -10.27 1.01 -10.26
C GLN A 209 -8.86 1.11 -9.69
N LEU A 210 -8.67 1.80 -8.56
CA LEU A 210 -7.39 1.78 -7.85
C LEU A 210 -7.09 0.39 -7.26
N SER A 211 -8.08 -0.29 -6.66
CA SER A 211 -7.90 -1.67 -6.19
C SER A 211 -7.45 -2.59 -7.32
N ASP A 212 -8.16 -2.58 -8.46
CA ASP A 212 -7.82 -3.37 -9.65
C ASP A 212 -6.43 -3.07 -10.20
N PHE A 213 -6.03 -1.79 -10.26
CA PHE A 213 -4.69 -1.38 -10.68
C PHE A 213 -3.60 -1.95 -9.76
N ILE A 214 -3.78 -1.89 -8.43
CA ILE A 214 -2.79 -2.43 -7.48
C ILE A 214 -2.70 -3.96 -7.59
N GLU A 215 -3.86 -4.63 -7.71
CA GLU A 215 -3.92 -6.08 -7.84
C GLU A 215 -3.23 -6.59 -9.11
N SER A 216 -3.54 -5.96 -10.25
CA SER A 216 -3.07 -6.41 -11.56
C SER A 216 -1.61 -6.05 -11.84
N GLU A 217 -1.17 -4.86 -11.45
CA GLU A 217 0.15 -4.33 -11.83
C GLU A 217 1.23 -4.52 -10.75
N PHE A 218 0.88 -4.86 -9.51
CA PHE A 218 1.86 -4.93 -8.41
C PHE A 218 1.73 -6.22 -7.57
N LEU A 219 0.55 -6.55 -7.06
CA LEU A 219 0.43 -7.67 -6.10
C LEU A 219 0.80 -9.03 -6.71
N ALA A 220 0.46 -9.26 -7.99
CA ALA A 220 0.85 -10.48 -8.68
C ALA A 220 2.38 -10.56 -8.88
N GLU A 221 2.99 -9.48 -9.36
CA GLU A 221 4.44 -9.39 -9.58
C GLU A 221 5.21 -9.56 -8.26
N GLN A 222 4.74 -8.92 -7.19
CA GLN A 222 5.35 -8.97 -5.87
C GLN A 222 5.41 -10.39 -5.28
N VAL A 223 4.40 -11.22 -5.52
CA VAL A 223 4.40 -12.63 -5.09
C VAL A 223 5.49 -13.44 -5.80
N GLU A 224 5.66 -13.21 -7.10
CA GLU A 224 6.70 -13.86 -7.90
C GLU A 224 8.10 -13.40 -7.48
N SER A 225 8.31 -12.10 -7.24
CA SER A 225 9.57 -11.55 -6.73
C SER A 225 9.94 -12.13 -5.36
N ILE A 226 8.99 -12.20 -4.42
CA ILE A 226 9.22 -12.84 -3.10
C ILE A 226 9.63 -14.30 -3.26
N LYS A 227 8.98 -15.05 -4.16
CA LYS A 227 9.30 -16.45 -4.42
C LYS A 227 10.70 -16.59 -5.03
N LYS A 228 11.03 -15.80 -6.05
CA LYS A 228 12.34 -15.78 -6.73
C LYS A 228 13.48 -15.55 -5.72
N ILE A 229 13.39 -14.50 -4.90
CA ILE A 229 14.43 -14.21 -3.90
C ILE A 229 14.46 -15.27 -2.79
N SER A 230 13.30 -15.84 -2.40
CA SER A 230 13.27 -16.96 -1.44
C SER A 230 14.03 -18.18 -1.94
N GLU A 231 13.94 -18.49 -3.23
CA GLU A 231 14.68 -19.58 -3.87
C GLU A 231 16.19 -19.29 -3.87
N TYR A 232 16.62 -18.04 -4.11
CA TYR A 232 18.03 -17.66 -3.99
C TYR A 232 18.56 -17.80 -2.56
N VAL A 233 17.80 -17.35 -1.55
CA VAL A 233 18.17 -17.55 -0.14
C VAL A 233 18.33 -19.04 0.17
N ALA A 234 17.42 -19.89 -0.30
CA ALA A 234 17.50 -21.33 -0.10
C ALA A 234 18.72 -21.96 -0.79
N GLN A 235 19.05 -21.51 -2.01
CA GLN A 235 20.22 -21.97 -2.75
C GLN A 235 21.52 -21.55 -2.07
N LEU A 236 21.66 -20.28 -1.67
CA LEU A 236 22.83 -19.77 -0.95
C LEU A 236 23.08 -20.51 0.36
N ARG A 237 22.02 -20.78 1.14
CA ARG A 237 22.11 -21.62 2.34
C ARG A 237 22.57 -23.04 2.04
N ARG A 238 22.16 -23.61 0.90
CA ARG A 238 22.51 -24.97 0.48
C ARG A 238 23.96 -25.08 0.02
N VAL A 239 24.44 -24.14 -0.79
CA VAL A 239 25.79 -24.19 -1.36
C VAL A 239 26.86 -23.73 -0.37
N GLY A 240 26.50 -22.91 0.61
CA GLY A 240 27.40 -22.42 1.64
C GLY A 240 28.43 -21.40 1.11
N LYS A 241 29.24 -20.86 2.03
CA LYS A 241 30.24 -19.81 1.75
C LYS A 241 31.39 -20.27 0.85
N GLY A 242 32.15 -19.32 0.31
CA GLY A 242 33.33 -19.60 -0.52
C GLY A 242 32.94 -20.07 -1.92
N HIS A 243 33.40 -21.25 -2.33
CA HIS A 243 33.16 -21.77 -3.69
C HIS A 243 31.66 -21.91 -4.03
N GLY A 244 30.82 -22.23 -3.04
CA GLY A 244 29.37 -22.32 -3.22
C GLY A 244 28.75 -20.98 -3.65
N VAL A 245 29.00 -19.92 -2.89
CA VAL A 245 28.58 -18.55 -3.21
C VAL A 245 29.12 -18.11 -4.58
N TRP A 246 30.40 -18.36 -4.87
CA TRP A 246 30.98 -18.01 -6.16
C TRP A 246 30.26 -18.70 -7.32
N HIS A 247 29.95 -20.00 -7.20
CA HIS A 247 29.23 -20.72 -8.26
C HIS A 247 27.78 -20.24 -8.39
N PHE A 248 27.11 -19.93 -7.27
CA PHE A 248 25.79 -19.30 -7.31
C PHE A 248 25.82 -17.94 -8.03
N ASP A 249 26.82 -17.11 -7.74
CA ASP A 249 27.02 -15.81 -8.41
C ASP A 249 27.22 -15.98 -9.92
N GLN A 250 28.00 -16.98 -10.33
CA GLN A 250 28.16 -17.32 -11.75
C GLN A 250 26.84 -17.77 -12.38
N MET A 251 25.99 -18.54 -11.68
CA MET A 251 24.66 -18.89 -12.18
C MET A 251 23.79 -17.64 -12.35
N LEU A 252 23.77 -16.75 -11.35
CA LEU A 252 22.97 -15.52 -11.37
C LEU A 252 23.41 -14.57 -12.51
N LEU A 253 24.72 -14.52 -12.78
CA LEU A 253 25.28 -13.71 -13.87
C LEU A 253 24.77 -14.12 -15.27
N HIS A 254 24.38 -15.39 -15.45
CA HIS A 254 23.97 -15.95 -16.75
C HIS A 254 22.49 -16.35 -16.81
N GLU A 255 21.68 -16.01 -15.81
CA GLU A 255 20.28 -16.48 -15.69
C GLU A 255 19.44 -16.12 -16.94
N ASP A 256 19.61 -14.92 -17.50
CA ASP A 256 18.87 -14.47 -18.69
C ASP A 256 19.20 -15.24 -19.98
N GLN A 257 20.33 -15.96 -20.01
CA GLN A 257 20.73 -16.75 -21.19
C GLN A 257 20.08 -18.14 -21.22
N VAL A 258 19.46 -18.57 -20.12
CA VAL A 258 18.83 -19.90 -20.00
C VAL A 258 17.32 -19.85 -20.29
N ALA A 259 16.71 -18.66 -20.23
CA ALA A 259 15.28 -18.43 -20.47
C ALA A 259 14.93 -18.12 -21.95
N ALA A 260 15.92 -18.05 -22.84
CA ALA A 260 15.77 -17.81 -24.29
C ALA A 260 15.97 -19.08 -25.11
#